data_AF-A0A528EFT9-F1
#
_entry.id   AF-A0A528EFT9-F1
#
_cell.length_a   1.000
_cell.length_b   1.000
_cell.length_c   1.000
_cell.angle_alpha   90.00
_cell.angle_beta   90.00
_cell.angle_gamma   90.00
#
_symmetry.space_group_name_H-M   'P 1'
#
loop_
_entity.id
_entity.type
_entity.pdbx_description
1 polymer ?
#
loop_
_entity_poly.entity_id
_entity_poly.type
_entity_poly.pdbx_seq_one_letter_code
_entity_poly.pdbx_strand_id
1 'polypeptide(L)'
;SNLLTAAVAIAATDLVLIVPHRVATRIAALLPLAIVDPPVELSPYEVGLIWHERCHRDPEHHWLRHKIAAAAAAGTELAHPSKMRGQTADASPREEA
;
A
#
# COMPACT_ATOMS: atom_id res chain seq x y z
N SER A 1 14.51 -11.38 6.82
CA SER A 1 13.49 -11.40 5.76
C SER A 1 12.36 -12.32 6.22
N ASN A 2 11.22 -11.77 6.65
CA ASN A 2 10.17 -12.49 7.41
C ASN A 2 8.99 -12.94 6.53
N LEU A 3 8.69 -12.21 5.46
CA LEU A 3 7.45 -12.36 4.70
C LEU A 3 7.37 -13.64 3.84
N LEU A 4 8.45 -14.02 3.15
CA LEU A 4 8.45 -15.24 2.33
C LEU A 4 8.33 -16.51 3.20
N THR A 5 8.95 -16.51 4.38
CA THR A 5 8.82 -17.62 5.34
C THR A 5 7.37 -17.78 5.80
N ALA A 6 6.70 -16.68 6.15
CA ALA A 6 5.29 -16.69 6.50
C ALA A 6 4.41 -17.19 5.33
N ALA A 7 4.69 -16.75 4.10
CA ALA A 7 3.96 -17.16 2.91
C ALA A 7 4.06 -18.68 2.65
N VAL A 8 5.23 -19.27 2.86
CA VAL A 8 5.40 -20.73 2.74
C VAL A 8 4.70 -21.45 3.89
N ALA A 9 4.75 -20.91 5.11
CA ALA A 9 4.10 -21.52 6.27
C ALA A 9 2.57 -21.58 6.12
N ILE A 10 1.93 -20.51 5.66
CA ILE A 10 0.47 -20.50 5.44
C ILE A 10 0.04 -21.41 4.29
N ALA A 11 0.92 -21.71 3.33
CA ALA A 11 0.59 -22.64 2.24
C ALA A 11 0.48 -24.10 2.72
N ALA A 12 1.01 -24.41 3.91
CA ALA A 12 1.00 -25.74 4.51
C ALA A 12 0.15 -25.82 5.79
N THR A 13 -0.60 -24.77 6.14
CA THR A 13 -1.37 -24.69 7.40
C THR A 13 -2.69 -23.97 7.17
N ASP A 14 -3.61 -24.04 8.14
CA ASP A 14 -4.89 -23.31 8.10
C ASP A 14 -4.77 -21.86 8.60
N LEU A 15 -3.60 -21.26 8.43
CA LEU A 15 -3.32 -19.88 8.84
C LEU A 15 -3.62 -18.90 7.71
N VAL A 16 -3.93 -17.67 8.10
CA VAL A 16 -4.15 -16.55 7.17
C VAL A 16 -3.06 -15.49 7.36
N LEU A 17 -2.73 -14.78 6.29
CA LEU A 17 -1.73 -13.72 6.29
C LEU A 17 -2.30 -12.45 5.65
N ILE A 18 -2.19 -11.34 6.37
CA ILE A 18 -2.54 -10.00 5.87
C ILE A 18 -1.28 -9.32 5.38
N VAL A 19 -1.25 -9.00 4.08
CA VAL A 19 -0.15 -8.30 3.41
C VAL A 19 -0.73 -7.34 2.38
N PRO A 20 0.04 -6.35 1.91
CA PRO A 20 -0.41 -5.50 0.81
C PRO A 20 -0.81 -6.30 -0.42
N HIS A 21 -1.87 -5.84 -1.10
CA HIS A 21 -2.46 -6.53 -2.24
C HIS A 21 -1.42 -6.91 -3.31
N ARG A 22 -0.52 -5.99 -3.67
CA ARG A 22 0.56 -6.22 -4.64
C ARG A 22 1.46 -7.40 -4.28
N VAL A 23 1.71 -7.60 -2.97
CA VAL A 23 2.53 -8.69 -2.45
C VAL A 23 1.72 -10.00 -2.48
N ALA A 24 0.46 -9.95 -2.06
CA ALA A 24 -0.46 -11.10 -2.15
C ALA A 24 -0.58 -11.63 -3.59
N THR A 25 -0.78 -10.75 -4.58
CA THR A 25 -0.86 -11.12 -6.01
C THR A 25 0.40 -11.86 -6.47
N ARG A 26 1.58 -11.39 -6.07
CA ARG A 26 2.84 -12.03 -6.47
C ARG A 26 3.04 -13.39 -5.80
N ILE A 27 2.63 -13.53 -4.54
CA ILE A 27 2.73 -14.79 -3.79
C ILE A 27 1.73 -15.82 -4.33
N ALA A 28 0.48 -15.44 -4.58
CA ALA A 28 -0.55 -16.32 -5.12
C ALA A 28 -0.22 -16.82 -6.54
N ALA A 29 0.63 -16.09 -7.28
CA ALA A 29 1.17 -16.56 -8.56
C ALA A 29 2.25 -17.64 -8.42
N LEU A 30 2.81 -17.83 -7.21
CA LEU A 30 3.92 -18.75 -6.93
C LEU A 30 3.52 -19.95 -6.05
N LEU A 31 2.53 -19.76 -5.18
CA LEU A 31 2.05 -20.75 -4.21
C LEU A 31 0.54 -20.96 -4.39
N PRO A 32 0.00 -22.13 -4.03
CA PRO A 32 -1.42 -22.45 -4.17
C PRO A 32 -2.26 -21.75 -3.08
N LEU A 33 -2.29 -20.41 -3.12
CA LEU A 33 -2.95 -19.56 -2.13
C LEU A 33 -4.06 -18.73 -2.80
N ALA A 34 -5.17 -18.57 -2.10
CA ALA A 34 -6.26 -17.68 -2.51
C ALA A 34 -6.10 -16.29 -1.87
N ILE A 35 -6.50 -15.25 -2.61
CA ILE A 35 -6.62 -13.89 -2.08
C ILE A 35 -8.09 -13.65 -1.76
N VAL A 36 -8.36 -13.20 -0.55
CA VAL A 36 -9.71 -12.88 -0.07
C VAL A 36 -9.74 -11.47 0.49
N ASP A 37 -10.92 -10.85 0.49
CA ASP A 37 -11.12 -9.56 1.14
C ASP A 37 -10.98 -9.70 2.66
N PRO A 38 -10.34 -8.73 3.34
CA PRO A 38 -10.22 -8.76 4.78
C PRO A 38 -11.60 -8.65 5.44
N PRO A 39 -11.84 -9.32 6.58
CA PRO A 39 -13.13 -9.30 7.27
C PRO A 39 -13.43 -7.96 7.96
N VAL A 40 -12.48 -7.03 7.92
CA VAL A 40 -12.57 -5.69 8.52
C VAL A 40 -12.09 -4.68 7.49
N GLU A 41 -12.66 -3.48 7.55
CA GLU A 41 -12.20 -2.37 6.72
C GLU A 41 -10.81 -1.93 7.17
N LEU A 42 -9.87 -1.89 6.24
CA LEU A 42 -8.49 -1.48 6.48
C LEU A 42 -8.25 -0.13 5.83
N SER A 43 -7.67 0.81 6.58
CA SER A 43 -7.24 2.09 6.03
C SER A 43 -6.18 1.86 4.93
N PRO A 44 -6.26 2.58 3.80
CA PRO A 44 -5.23 2.53 2.80
C PRO A 44 -3.91 3.03 3.38
N TYR A 45 -2.80 2.51 2.86
CA TYR A 45 -1.46 2.94 3.24
C TYR A 45 -0.73 3.52 2.02
N GLU A 46 0.09 4.53 2.25
CA GLU A 46 0.88 5.18 1.20
C GLU A 46 2.33 4.70 1.23
N VAL A 47 2.93 4.55 0.05
CA VAL A 47 4.36 4.26 -0.11
C VAL A 47 5.06 5.52 -0.59
N GLY A 48 5.88 6.10 0.29
CA GLY A 48 6.68 7.28 -0.02
C GLY A 48 8.12 6.93 -0.38
N LEU A 49 8.72 7.74 -1.25
CA LEU A 49 10.18 7.83 -1.36
C LEU A 49 10.67 8.87 -0.36
N ILE A 50 11.64 8.48 0.48
CA ILE A 50 12.24 9.35 1.49
C ILE A 50 13.71 9.53 1.16
N TRP A 51 14.21 10.75 1.29
CA TRP A 51 15.62 11.09 1.11
C TRP A 51 16.02 12.21 2.07
N HIS A 52 17.32 12.35 2.28
CA HIS A 52 17.88 13.44 3.07
C HIS A 52 18.00 14.72 2.23
N GLU A 53 17.77 15.89 2.83
CA GLU A 53 17.80 17.20 2.16
C GLU A 53 19.10 17.46 1.38
N ARG A 54 20.23 17.00 1.92
CA ARG A 54 21.56 17.08 1.25
C ARG A 54 21.58 16.52 -0.17
N CYS A 55 20.78 15.49 -0.46
CA CYS A 55 20.70 14.85 -1.77
C CYS A 55 19.54 15.40 -2.62
N HIS A 56 18.79 16.38 -2.12
CA HIS A 56 17.58 16.87 -2.80
C HIS A 56 17.88 17.52 -4.15
N ARG A 57 18.99 18.25 -4.24
CA ARG A 57 19.44 18.97 -5.45
C ARG A 57 20.43 18.19 -6.31
N ASP A 58 20.76 16.96 -5.93
CA ASP A 58 21.68 16.13 -6.70
C ASP A 58 20.98 15.61 -7.97
N PRO A 59 21.52 15.88 -9.17
CA PRO A 59 20.92 15.43 -10.44
C PRO A 59 20.76 13.91 -10.57
N GLU A 60 21.70 13.13 -10.04
CA GLU A 60 21.66 11.66 -10.12
C GLU A 60 20.55 11.11 -9.24
N HIS A 61 20.42 11.64 -8.02
CA HIS A 61 19.31 11.32 -7.13
C HIS A 61 17.97 11.79 -7.72
N HIS A 62 17.92 12.93 -8.40
CA HIS A 62 16.71 13.40 -9.06
C HIS A 62 16.28 12.46 -10.18
N TRP A 63 17.20 12.05 -11.05
CA TRP A 63 16.95 11.08 -12.11
C TRP A 63 16.43 9.76 -11.56
N LEU A 64 17.08 9.20 -10.53
CA LEU A 64 16.68 7.91 -9.95
C LEU A 64 15.28 8.00 -9.33
N ARG A 65 14.99 9.06 -8.57
CA ARG A 65 13.66 9.28 -7.98
C ARG A 65 12.56 9.34 -9.05
N HIS A 66 12.82 10.04 -10.15
CA HIS A 66 11.89 10.10 -11.28
C HIS A 66 11.68 8.72 -11.92
N LYS A 67 12.74 7.94 -12.11
CA LYS A 67 12.63 6.57 -12.64
C LYS A 67 11.81 5.66 -11.72
N ILE A 68 12.05 5.71 -10.41
CA ILE A 68 11.28 4.90 -9.44
C ILE A 68 9.82 5.34 -9.41
N ALA A 69 9.55 6.65 -9.37
CA ALA A 69 8.18 7.17 -9.38
C ALA A 69 7.41 6.76 -10.64
N ALA A 70 8.04 6.87 -11.82
CA ALA A 70 7.44 6.45 -13.07
C ALA A 70 7.13 4.94 -13.10
N ALA A 71 8.08 4.10 -12.62
CA ALA A 71 7.87 2.65 -12.54
C ALA A 71 6.77 2.27 -11.54
N ALA A 72 6.65 2.98 -10.43
CA ALA A 72 5.59 2.77 -9.44
C ALA A 72 4.21 3.17 -9.99
N ALA A 73 4.12 4.30 -10.71
CA ALA A 73 2.88 4.76 -11.33
C ALA A 73 2.35 3.76 -12.37
N ALA A 74 3.21 3.19 -13.21
CA ALA A 74 2.84 2.18 -14.20
C ALA A 74 2.23 0.91 -13.58
N GLY A 75 2.54 0.60 -12.32
CA GLY A 75 1.96 -0.54 -11.60
C GLY A 75 0.68 -0.23 -10.81
N THR A 76 0.24 1.04 -10.76
CA THR A 76 -0.88 1.50 -9.93
C THR A 76 -2.23 1.45 -10.66
N GLU A 77 -2.24 1.28 -11.98
CA GLU A 77 -3.46 1.22 -12.81
C GLU A 77 -4.38 0.02 -12.47
N LEU A 78 -3.88 -0.96 -11.71
CA LEU A 78 -4.64 -2.10 -11.18
C LEU A 78 -5.22 -1.86 -9.77
N ALA A 79 -4.98 -0.71 -9.14
CA ALA A 79 -5.48 -0.41 -7.80
C ALA A 79 -6.93 0.09 -7.86
N HIS A 80 -7.81 -0.61 -7.15
CA HIS A 80 -9.24 -0.30 -7.03
C HIS A 80 -9.42 1.12 -6.45
N PRO A 81 -10.20 2.02 -7.09
CA PRO A 81 -10.46 3.34 -6.57
C PRO A 81 -11.42 3.24 -5.38
N SER A 82 -10.88 3.14 -4.17
CA SER A 82 -11.68 3.33 -2.94
C SER A 82 -12.13 4.78 -2.88
N LYS A 83 -13.42 4.98 -3.17
CA LYS A 83 -14.12 6.26 -3.16
C LYS A 83 -13.75 7.10 -1.93
N MET A 84 -13.20 8.29 -2.15
CA MET A 84 -13.44 9.42 -1.24
C MET A 84 -14.96 9.64 -1.17
N ARG A 85 -15.59 9.21 -0.09
CA ARG A 85 -16.98 9.57 0.22
C ARG A 85 -17.11 9.79 1.72
N GLY A 86 -17.33 11.06 2.10
CA GLY A 86 -17.91 11.41 3.39
C GLY A 86 -17.07 12.29 4.31
N GLN A 87 -16.65 13.47 3.87
CA GLN A 87 -16.57 14.62 4.79
C GLN A 87 -17.41 15.76 4.20
N THR A 88 -18.72 15.58 4.26
CA THR A 88 -19.67 16.69 4.36
C THR A 88 -19.99 16.89 5.82
N ALA A 89 -19.63 18.07 6.33
CA ALA A 89 -20.22 18.78 7.45
C ALA A 89 -20.38 18.02 8.79
N ASP A 90 -19.59 18.43 9.77
CA ASP A 90 -20.23 18.99 10.96
C ASP A 90 -19.73 20.42 11.14
N ALA A 91 -20.54 21.35 10.62
CA ALA A 91 -20.61 22.70 11.11
C ALA A 91 -21.87 22.75 11.97
N SER A 92 -21.71 22.95 13.26
CA SER A 92 -22.77 23.33 14.18
C SER A 92 -22.24 24.25 15.28
N PRO A 93 -23.11 25.09 15.88
CA PRO A 93 -22.90 26.52 15.96
C PRO A 93 -22.70 27.01 17.40
N ARG A 94 -22.24 28.27 17.51
CA ARG A 94 -22.39 29.23 18.63
C ARG A 94 -23.00 28.74 19.96
N GLU A 95 -22.23 28.90 21.03
CA GLU A 95 -22.64 29.30 22.41
C GLU A 95 -21.37 29.94 23.00
N GLU A 96 -21.20 31.27 23.08
CA GLU A 96 -21.86 32.24 23.96
C GLU A 96 -21.67 31.92 25.45
N ALA A 97 -20.55 32.42 26.03
CA ALA A 97 -20.38 32.75 27.45
C ALA A 97 -19.16 33.68 27.62
#